data_AF-A0A3R9TMP4-F1
#
_entry.id   AF-A0A3R9TMP4-F1
#
_cell.length_a   1.000
_cell.length_b   1.000
_cell.length_c   1.000
_cell.angle_alpha   90.00
_cell.angle_beta   90.00
_cell.angle_gamma   90.00
#
_symmetry.space_group_name_H-M   'P 1'
#
loop_
_entity.id
_entity.type
_entity.pdbx_description
1 polymer ?
#
loop_
_entity_poly.entity_id
_entity_poly.type
_entity_poly.pdbx_seq_one_letter_code
_entity_poly.pdbx_strand_id
1 'polypeptide(L)'
;METIGNLWLYIAFFGIVIVMLLIDFLGFKQKQGQDVSIKQAAYWSVAWVSVAALFGGGLWLYLQQTVGVTLANQKTMEYFAGYLLEKSLAIDNVFVWLMIFAAFAIPAALQRKILLYGVLGAIVLRTLFIFIGAWFVQEFSWVLYIFGAFLVYTGFKFLKGQEEETNIEDIKLLKWLRNHMRITPQLEGDKFFVRQNGLLWA
;
A
#
# COMPACT_ATOMS: atom_id res chain seq x y z
N MET A 1 -30.43 -5.76 -14.26
CA MET A 1 -29.23 -4.96 -13.99
C MET A 1 -28.55 -4.75 -15.33
N GLU A 2 -28.73 -3.60 -15.96
CA GLU A 2 -28.00 -3.25 -17.19
C GLU A 2 -26.53 -3.08 -16.83
N THR A 3 -25.71 -4.06 -17.19
CA THR A 3 -24.27 -4.07 -16.93
C THR A 3 -23.61 -2.98 -17.77
N ILE A 4 -23.26 -1.86 -17.12
CA ILE A 4 -22.45 -0.78 -17.72
C ILE A 4 -21.08 -1.32 -18.21
N GLY A 5 -20.63 -2.43 -17.62
CA GLY A 5 -19.41 -3.14 -18.01
C GLY A 5 -19.56 -3.87 -19.34
N ASN A 6 -19.19 -3.21 -20.43
CA ASN A 6 -18.95 -3.86 -21.70
C ASN A 6 -17.62 -4.64 -21.64
N LEU A 7 -17.56 -5.84 -22.19
CA LEU A 7 -16.33 -6.65 -22.30
C LEU A 7 -15.16 -5.83 -22.88
N TRP A 8 -15.45 -4.94 -23.84
CA TRP A 8 -14.47 -4.03 -24.43
C TRP A 8 -13.86 -3.05 -23.43
N LEU A 9 -14.63 -2.55 -22.45
CA LEU A 9 -14.12 -1.67 -21.40
C LEU A 9 -13.19 -2.43 -20.45
N TYR A 10 -13.52 -3.68 -20.11
CA TYR A 10 -12.63 -4.51 -19.29
C TYR A 10 -11.34 -4.84 -20.03
N ILE A 11 -11.41 -5.22 -21.31
CA ILE A 11 -10.22 -5.49 -22.13
C ILE A 11 -9.36 -4.23 -22.23
N ALA A 12 -9.96 -3.06 -22.49
CA ALA A 12 -9.23 -1.80 -22.54
C ALA A 12 -8.58 -1.45 -21.20
N PHE A 13 -9.31 -1.59 -20.09
CA PHE A 13 -8.80 -1.32 -18.75
C PHE A 13 -7.64 -2.26 -18.39
N PHE A 14 -7.83 -3.58 -18.49
CA PHE A 14 -6.77 -4.54 -18.19
C PHE A 14 -5.59 -4.40 -19.15
N GLY A 15 -5.83 -4.08 -20.43
CA GLY A 15 -4.79 -3.78 -21.40
C GLY A 15 -3.93 -2.57 -20.98
N ILE A 16 -4.57 -1.47 -20.59
CA ILE A 16 -3.87 -0.29 -20.06
C ILE A 16 -3.07 -0.65 -18.81
N VAL A 17 -3.68 -1.37 -17.86
CA VAL A 17 -3.00 -1.80 -16.63
C VAL A 17 -1.79 -2.69 -16.92
N ILE A 18 -1.89 -3.63 -17.86
CA ILE A 18 -0.75 -4.48 -18.26
C ILE A 18 0.36 -3.63 -18.89
N VAL A 19 0.02 -2.70 -19.78
CA VAL A 19 1.02 -1.79 -20.38
C VAL A 19 1.69 -0.95 -19.30
N MET A 20 0.93 -0.42 -18.34
CA MET A 20 1.48 0.33 -17.20
C MET A 20 2.42 -0.53 -16.36
N LEU A 21 2.03 -1.76 -16.01
CA LEU A 21 2.87 -2.68 -15.26
C LEU A 21 4.15 -3.04 -16.03
N LEU A 22 4.07 -3.20 -17.34
CA LEU A 22 5.24 -3.43 -18.19
C LEU A 22 6.15 -2.21 -18.23
N ILE A 23 5.62 -1.00 -18.33
CA ILE A 23 6.39 0.25 -18.25
C ILE A 23 7.08 0.35 -16.89
N ASP A 24 6.39 0.04 -15.80
CA ASP A 24 6.97 0.09 -14.47
C ASP A 24 8.10 -0.95 -14.32
N PHE A 25 7.85 -2.21 -14.72
CA PHE A 25 8.81 -3.30 -14.58
C PHE A 25 10.03 -3.18 -15.52
N LEU A 26 9.84 -2.67 -16.74
CA LEU A 26 10.91 -2.52 -17.75
C LEU A 26 11.60 -1.15 -17.65
N GLY A 27 10.85 -0.10 -17.34
CA GLY A 27 11.34 1.27 -17.20
C GLY A 27 12.15 1.47 -15.92
N PHE A 28 11.80 0.78 -14.82
CA PHE A 28 12.61 0.73 -13.61
C PHE A 28 13.70 -0.36 -13.66
N LYS A 29 14.42 -0.49 -14.79
CA LYS A 29 15.76 -1.12 -14.79
C LYS A 29 16.77 -0.17 -14.13
N GLN A 30 16.58 0.06 -12.83
CA GLN A 30 17.45 0.89 -12.01
C GLN A 30 18.76 0.12 -11.77
N LYS A 31 19.87 0.69 -12.25
CA LYS A 31 21.21 0.23 -11.88
C LYS A 31 21.31 0.24 -10.35
N GLN A 32 21.74 -0.89 -9.79
CA GLN A 32 21.96 -1.02 -8.34
C GLN A 32 22.86 0.12 -7.86
N GLY A 33 22.39 0.93 -6.89
CA GLY A 33 23.22 1.90 -6.17
C GLY A 33 23.08 3.38 -6.53
N GLN A 34 22.09 3.80 -7.34
CA GLN A 34 21.77 5.23 -7.49
C GLN A 34 20.46 5.60 -6.80
N ASP A 35 20.55 6.53 -5.84
CA ASP A 35 19.40 7.15 -5.19
C ASP A 35 18.57 7.92 -6.21
N VAL A 36 17.25 7.75 -6.16
CA VAL A 36 16.33 8.50 -7.02
C VAL A 36 16.32 9.95 -6.55
N SER A 37 16.70 10.88 -7.42
CA SER A 37 16.57 12.30 -7.12
C SER A 37 15.10 12.68 -6.91
N ILE A 38 14.81 13.51 -5.91
CA ILE A 38 13.45 14.02 -5.64
C ILE A 38 12.81 14.60 -6.91
N LYS A 39 13.59 15.26 -7.77
CA LYS A 39 13.11 15.82 -9.05
C LYS A 39 12.62 14.74 -10.01
N GLN A 40 13.33 13.62 -10.09
CA GLN A 40 12.94 12.48 -10.92
C GLN A 40 11.69 11.80 -10.34
N ALA A 41 11.64 11.60 -9.02
CA ALA A 41 10.48 11.03 -8.35
C ALA A 41 9.22 11.89 -8.54
N ALA A 42 9.36 13.22 -8.47
CA ALA A 42 8.27 14.16 -8.70
C ALA A 42 7.75 14.08 -10.15
N TYR A 43 8.65 14.04 -11.15
CA TYR A 43 8.26 13.90 -12.55
C TYR A 43 7.49 12.60 -12.81
N TRP A 44 7.99 11.47 -12.28
CA TRP A 44 7.30 10.19 -12.36
C TRP A 44 5.94 10.23 -11.66
N SER A 45 5.84 10.84 -10.47
CA SER A 45 4.57 10.98 -9.76
C SER A 45 3.55 11.79 -10.56
N VAL A 46 3.96 12.93 -11.13
CA VAL A 46 3.10 13.76 -11.98
C VAL A 46 2.65 12.98 -13.22
N ALA A 47 3.57 12.29 -13.90
CA ALA A 47 3.23 11.48 -15.07
C ALA A 47 2.14 10.44 -14.73
N TRP A 48 2.30 9.69 -13.64
CA TRP A 48 1.32 8.70 -13.21
C TRP A 48 -0.04 9.31 -12.82
N VAL A 49 -0.02 10.44 -12.09
CA VAL A 49 -1.25 11.16 -11.73
C VAL A 49 -1.96 11.67 -12.99
N SER A 50 -1.22 12.19 -13.97
CA SER A 50 -1.77 12.65 -15.24
C SER A 50 -2.42 11.51 -16.02
N VAL A 51 -1.80 10.33 -16.09
CA VAL A 51 -2.42 9.20 -16.79
C VAL A 51 -3.70 8.73 -16.10
N ALA A 52 -3.74 8.68 -14.76
CA ALA A 52 -4.95 8.37 -14.01
C ALA A 52 -6.06 9.42 -14.25
N ALA A 53 -5.71 10.70 -14.23
CA ALA A 53 -6.65 11.78 -14.51
C ALA A 53 -7.18 11.74 -15.95
N LEU A 54 -6.32 11.48 -16.94
CA LEU A 54 -6.70 11.31 -18.34
C LEU A 54 -7.63 10.11 -18.53
N PHE A 55 -7.37 9.00 -17.84
CA PHE A 55 -8.28 7.85 -17.85
C PHE A 55 -9.65 8.20 -17.25
N GLY A 56 -9.70 8.88 -16.10
CA GLY A 56 -10.95 9.33 -15.49
C GLY A 56 -11.75 10.30 -16.35
N GLY A 57 -11.06 11.23 -17.02
CA GLY A 57 -11.66 12.15 -17.99
C GLY A 57 -12.15 11.44 -19.26
N GLY A 58 -11.37 10.50 -19.79
CA GLY A 58 -11.76 9.67 -20.94
C GLY A 58 -12.97 8.77 -20.62
N LEU A 59 -13.01 8.20 -19.42
CA LEU A 59 -14.15 7.43 -18.93
C LEU A 59 -15.40 8.30 -18.84
N TRP A 60 -15.28 9.54 -18.35
CA TRP A 60 -16.39 10.48 -18.27
C TRP A 60 -16.94 10.83 -19.65
N LEU A 61 -16.08 11.18 -20.61
CA LEU A 61 -16.47 11.50 -21.98
C LEU A 61 -17.17 10.31 -22.66
N TYR A 62 -16.65 9.10 -22.45
CA TYR A 62 -17.27 7.88 -22.95
C TYR A 62 -18.66 7.67 -22.33
N LEU A 63 -18.76 7.67 -21.00
CA LEU A 63 -20.03 7.43 -20.30
C LEU A 63 -21.08 8.51 -20.59
N GLN A 64 -20.66 9.76 -20.79
CA GLN A 64 -21.55 10.85 -21.19
C GLN A 64 -22.24 10.54 -22.52
N GLN A 65 -21.50 9.98 -23.49
CA GLN A 65 -22.02 9.66 -24.83
C GLN A 65 -22.90 8.41 -24.83
N THR A 66 -22.60 7.40 -24.00
CA THR A 66 -23.29 6.09 -24.04
C THR A 66 -24.48 5.99 -23.09
N VAL A 67 -24.38 6.54 -21.88
CA VAL A 67 -25.35 6.29 -20.78
C VAL A 67 -25.92 7.58 -20.16
N GLY A 68 -25.38 8.74 -20.56
CA GLY A 68 -25.86 10.06 -20.15
C GLY A 68 -25.05 10.70 -19.02
N VAL A 69 -25.20 12.02 -18.89
CA VAL A 69 -24.37 12.88 -18.01
C VAL A 69 -24.50 12.52 -16.53
N THR A 70 -25.70 12.16 -16.06
CA THR A 70 -25.97 11.89 -14.64
C THR A 70 -25.19 10.66 -14.15
N LEU A 71 -25.23 9.57 -14.91
CA LEU A 71 -24.53 8.33 -14.56
C LEU A 71 -23.02 8.46 -14.79
N ALA A 72 -22.61 9.19 -15.83
CA ALA A 72 -21.20 9.51 -16.07
C ALA A 72 -20.58 10.26 -14.89
N ASN A 73 -21.26 11.30 -14.39
CA ASN A 73 -20.80 12.05 -13.22
C ASN A 73 -20.65 11.15 -11.98
N GLN A 74 -21.65 10.30 -11.71
CA GLN A 74 -21.60 9.41 -10.54
C GLN A 74 -20.43 8.43 -10.63
N LYS A 75 -20.25 7.75 -11.78
CA LYS A 75 -19.19 6.74 -11.94
C LYS A 75 -17.79 7.33 -12.01
N THR A 76 -17.64 8.48 -12.64
CA THR A 76 -16.36 9.21 -12.62
C THR A 76 -16.03 9.72 -11.22
N MET A 77 -17.03 10.17 -10.44
CA MET A 77 -16.83 10.56 -9.05
C MET A 77 -16.41 9.37 -8.18
N GLU A 78 -17.07 8.21 -8.33
CA GLU A 78 -16.66 6.96 -7.66
C GLU A 78 -15.22 6.58 -8.02
N TYR A 79 -14.81 6.72 -9.29
CA TYR A 79 -13.43 6.47 -9.73
C TYR A 79 -12.42 7.41 -9.04
N PHE A 80 -12.65 8.73 -9.07
CA PHE A 80 -11.72 9.68 -8.47
C PHE A 80 -11.68 9.59 -6.94
N ALA A 81 -12.83 9.33 -6.30
CA ALA A 81 -12.90 9.06 -4.87
C ALA A 81 -12.06 7.82 -4.50
N GLY A 82 -12.23 6.72 -5.25
CA GLY A 82 -11.41 5.52 -5.09
C GLY A 82 -9.92 5.80 -5.31
N TYR A 83 -9.56 6.52 -6.38
CA TYR A 83 -8.18 6.89 -6.67
C TYR A 83 -7.53 7.69 -5.54
N LEU A 84 -8.23 8.71 -5.02
CA LEU A 84 -7.72 9.53 -3.92
C LEU A 84 -7.59 8.72 -2.62
N LEU A 85 -8.56 7.85 -2.33
CA LEU A 85 -8.50 6.96 -1.17
C LEU A 85 -7.28 6.03 -1.25
N GLU A 86 -7.08 5.34 -2.38
CA GLU A 86 -5.91 4.48 -2.59
C GLU A 86 -4.60 5.26 -2.53
N LYS A 87 -4.54 6.47 -3.10
CA LYS A 87 -3.35 7.32 -3.05
C LYS A 87 -3.01 7.75 -1.62
N SER A 88 -4.04 8.07 -0.82
CA SER A 88 -3.88 8.49 0.57
C SER A 88 -3.39 7.33 1.44
N LEU A 89 -3.98 6.14 1.25
CA LEU A 89 -3.55 4.91 1.93
C LEU A 89 -2.11 4.52 1.56
N ALA A 90 -1.69 4.72 0.32
CA ALA A 90 -0.31 4.45 -0.09
C ALA A 90 0.71 5.36 0.62
N ILE A 91 0.37 6.63 0.85
CA ILE A 91 1.27 7.58 1.55
C ILE A 91 1.42 7.20 3.03
N ASP A 92 0.31 6.84 3.69
CA ASP A 92 0.32 6.38 5.08
C ASP A 92 1.19 5.12 5.25
N ASN A 93 1.02 4.15 4.34
CA ASN A 93 1.83 2.93 4.33
C ASN A 93 3.33 3.23 4.22
N VAL A 94 3.75 4.15 3.34
CA VAL A 94 5.17 4.53 3.19
C VAL A 94 5.72 5.12 4.48
N PHE A 95 4.95 5.94 5.18
CA PHE A 95 5.38 6.54 6.45
C PHE A 95 5.64 5.46 7.52
N VAL A 96 4.75 4.47 7.65
CA VAL A 96 4.95 3.33 8.55
C VAL A 96 6.25 2.59 8.21
N TRP A 97 6.53 2.34 6.93
CA TRP A 97 7.78 1.70 6.53
C TRP A 97 9.01 2.52 6.87
N LEU A 98 8.97 3.84 6.67
CA LEU A 98 10.10 4.73 7.02
C LEU A 98 10.37 4.73 8.53
N MET A 99 9.32 4.75 9.36
CA MET A 99 9.47 4.63 10.82
C MET A 99 10.08 3.29 11.23
N ILE A 100 9.63 2.19 10.62
CA ILE A 100 10.20 0.85 10.88
C ILE A 100 11.68 0.81 10.46
N PHE A 101 12.03 1.32 9.29
CA PHE A 101 13.42 1.33 8.82
C PHE A 101 14.33 2.20 9.69
N ALA A 102 13.83 3.35 10.15
CA ALA A 102 14.54 4.19 11.10
C ALA A 102 14.73 3.49 12.45
N ALA A 103 13.68 2.85 12.97
CA ALA A 103 13.70 2.14 14.25
C ALA A 103 14.71 0.98 14.27
N PHE A 104 14.82 0.23 13.17
CA PHE A 104 15.75 -0.90 13.05
C PHE A 104 17.08 -0.55 12.37
N ALA A 105 17.34 0.74 12.12
CA ALA A 105 18.55 1.23 11.43
C ALA A 105 18.89 0.45 10.13
N ILE A 106 17.86 0.12 9.34
CA ILE A 106 18.02 -0.75 8.17
C ILE A 106 18.77 -0.02 7.05
N PRO A 107 19.91 -0.56 6.55
CA PRO A 107 20.65 0.02 5.43
C PRO A 107 19.79 0.19 4.17
N ALA A 108 19.94 1.32 3.47
CA ALA A 108 19.15 1.66 2.28
C ALA A 108 19.16 0.57 1.18
N ALA A 109 20.26 -0.17 1.05
CA ALA A 109 20.38 -1.27 0.09
C ALA A 109 19.39 -2.44 0.37
N LEU A 110 19.00 -2.64 1.63
CA LEU A 110 18.08 -3.71 2.05
C LEU A 110 16.62 -3.24 2.09
N GLN A 111 16.37 -1.94 2.26
CA GLN A 111 15.02 -1.37 2.34
C GLN A 111 14.15 -1.78 1.15
N ARG A 112 14.67 -1.72 -0.08
CA ARG A 112 13.90 -2.14 -1.27
C ARG A 112 13.45 -3.61 -1.21
N LYS A 113 14.32 -4.52 -0.77
CA LYS A 113 13.97 -5.95 -0.68
C LYS A 113 12.90 -6.18 0.38
N ILE A 114 13.05 -5.54 1.54
CA ILE A 114 12.09 -5.65 2.64
C ILE A 114 10.74 -5.04 2.24
N LEU A 115 10.74 -3.88 1.58
CA LEU A 115 9.53 -3.27 1.02
C LEU A 115 8.82 -4.20 0.05
N LEU A 116 9.55 -4.87 -0.86
CA LEU A 116 8.93 -5.79 -1.82
C LEU A 116 8.22 -6.96 -1.13
N TYR A 117 8.87 -7.63 -0.17
CA TYR A 117 8.24 -8.72 0.58
C TYR A 117 7.09 -8.22 1.46
N GLY A 118 7.25 -7.04 2.07
CA GLY A 118 6.23 -6.39 2.89
C GLY A 118 4.98 -6.02 2.10
N VAL A 119 5.14 -5.41 0.92
CA VAL A 119 4.04 -5.05 0.02
C VAL A 119 3.36 -6.31 -0.53
N LEU A 120 4.12 -7.34 -0.93
CA LEU A 120 3.54 -8.62 -1.37
C LEU A 120 2.70 -9.26 -0.24
N GLY A 121 3.23 -9.31 0.97
CA GLY A 121 2.51 -9.81 2.14
C GLY A 121 1.26 -8.98 2.45
N ALA A 122 1.38 -7.65 2.38
CA ALA A 122 0.26 -6.74 2.59
C ALA A 122 -0.84 -6.92 1.54
N ILE A 123 -0.49 -7.11 0.27
CA ILE A 123 -1.46 -7.39 -0.81
C ILE A 123 -2.21 -8.68 -0.52
N VAL A 124 -1.51 -9.76 -0.15
CA VAL A 124 -2.13 -11.05 0.17
C VAL A 124 -3.08 -10.94 1.37
N LEU A 125 -2.62 -10.33 2.47
CA LEU A 125 -3.44 -10.08 3.64
C LEU A 125 -4.65 -9.20 3.30
N ARG A 126 -4.45 -8.16 2.48
CA ARG A 126 -5.51 -7.26 2.03
C ARG A 126 -6.56 -8.01 1.22
N THR A 127 -6.15 -8.84 0.26
CA THR A 127 -7.07 -9.68 -0.53
C THR A 127 -7.88 -10.60 0.38
N LEU A 128 -7.22 -11.27 1.33
CA LEU A 128 -7.89 -12.14 2.30
C LEU A 128 -8.91 -11.36 3.16
N PHE A 129 -8.50 -10.23 3.73
CA PHE A 129 -9.39 -9.39 4.55
C PHE A 129 -10.55 -8.81 3.77
N ILE A 130 -10.37 -8.46 2.49
CA ILE A 130 -11.46 -7.97 1.64
C ILE A 130 -12.50 -9.08 1.43
N PHE A 131 -12.08 -10.31 1.10
CA PHE A 131 -13.01 -11.41 0.90
C PHE A 131 -13.74 -11.80 2.18
N ILE A 132 -13.00 -11.93 3.29
CA ILE A 132 -13.59 -12.23 4.60
C ILE A 132 -14.55 -11.11 5.01
N GLY A 133 -14.12 -9.84 4.89
CA GLY A 133 -14.92 -8.67 5.23
C GLY A 133 -16.19 -8.55 4.37
N ALA A 134 -16.09 -8.80 3.07
CA ALA A 134 -17.24 -8.78 2.16
C ALA A 134 -18.29 -9.83 2.55
N TRP A 135 -17.84 -11.05 2.87
CA TRP A 135 -18.72 -12.10 3.37
C TRP A 135 -19.34 -11.73 4.73
N PHE A 136 -18.54 -11.17 5.64
CA PHE A 136 -18.99 -10.80 6.98
C PHE A 136 -20.00 -9.65 6.98
N VAL A 137 -19.84 -8.67 6.09
CA VAL A 137 -20.76 -7.53 5.94
C VAL A 137 -22.11 -7.92 5.33
N GLN A 138 -22.15 -8.96 4.48
CA GLN A 138 -23.41 -9.48 3.94
C GLN A 138 -24.31 -10.06 5.03
N GLU A 139 -23.71 -10.73 6.03
CA GLU A 139 -24.45 -11.35 7.14
C GLU A 139 -24.71 -10.36 8.29
N PHE A 140 -23.77 -9.46 8.57
CA PHE A 140 -23.82 -8.57 9.74
C PHE A 140 -23.58 -7.11 9.37
N SER A 141 -24.59 -6.46 8.78
CA SER A 141 -24.52 -5.04 8.39
C SER A 141 -24.25 -4.08 9.56
N TRP A 142 -24.65 -4.44 10.79
CA TRP A 142 -24.39 -3.64 11.99
C TRP A 142 -22.90 -3.52 12.35
N VAL A 143 -22.07 -4.47 11.88
CA VAL A 143 -20.62 -4.48 12.11
C VAL A 143 -19.91 -3.30 11.44
N LEU A 144 -20.50 -2.75 10.37
CA LEU A 144 -19.98 -1.55 9.72
C LEU A 144 -19.98 -0.35 10.67
N TYR A 145 -20.98 -0.24 11.55
CA TYR A 145 -21.01 0.84 12.54
C TYR A 145 -19.90 0.68 13.58
N ILE A 146 -19.59 -0.55 14.00
CA ILE A 146 -18.47 -0.82 14.90
C ILE A 146 -17.14 -0.49 14.21
N PHE A 147 -16.93 -0.99 12.99
CA PHE A 147 -15.72 -0.70 12.22
C PHE A 147 -15.57 0.80 11.97
N GLY A 148 -16.66 1.50 11.64
CA GLY A 148 -16.67 2.95 11.49
C GLY A 148 -16.29 3.68 12.78
N ALA A 149 -16.89 3.30 13.92
CA ALA A 149 -16.53 3.87 15.22
C ALA A 149 -15.08 3.59 15.60
N PHE A 150 -14.59 2.37 15.32
CA PHE A 150 -13.20 1.98 15.52
C PHE A 150 -12.25 2.83 14.66
N LEU A 151 -12.57 3.04 13.38
CA LEU A 151 -11.78 3.89 12.48
C LEU A 151 -11.72 5.34 12.95
N VAL A 152 -12.85 5.90 13.40
CA VAL A 152 -12.90 7.26 13.99
C VAL A 152 -12.02 7.33 15.24
N TYR A 153 -12.12 6.34 16.13
CA TYR A 153 -11.28 6.26 17.32
C TYR A 153 -9.79 6.18 16.98
N THR A 154 -9.39 5.32 16.05
CA THR A 154 -7.99 5.19 15.63
C THR A 154 -7.49 6.45 14.92
N GLY A 155 -8.32 7.08 14.09
CA GLY A 155 -8.00 8.34 13.43
C GLY A 155 -7.79 9.46 14.45
N PHE A 156 -8.64 9.55 15.47
CA PHE A 156 -8.48 10.51 16.56
C PHE A 156 -7.19 10.25 17.37
N LYS A 157 -6.88 8.98 17.66
CA LYS A 157 -5.64 8.58 18.34
C LYS A 157 -4.40 8.97 17.53
N PHE A 158 -4.46 8.86 16.21
CA PHE A 158 -3.37 9.28 15.32
C PHE A 158 -3.17 10.79 15.32
N LEU A 159 -4.25 11.57 15.24
CA LEU A 159 -4.23 13.04 15.29
C LEU A 159 -3.69 13.59 16.61
N LYS A 160 -3.89 12.87 17.71
CA LYS A 160 -3.41 13.30 19.04
C LYS A 160 -1.89 13.23 19.19
N GLY A 161 -1.18 12.68 18.20
CA GLY A 161 0.26 12.49 18.23
C GLY A 161 0.65 11.37 19.20
N GLN A 162 1.49 10.44 18.76
CA GLN A 162 2.22 9.60 19.71
C GLN A 162 3.37 10.45 20.26
N GLU A 163 3.09 11.26 21.28
CA GLU A 163 4.12 11.90 22.12
C GLU A 163 4.79 10.91 23.10
N GLU A 164 4.56 9.61 22.93
CA GLU A 164 5.39 8.61 23.60
C GLU A 164 6.55 8.28 22.67
N GLU A 165 7.73 8.80 23.03
CA GLU A 165 9.03 8.19 22.70
C GLU A 165 8.93 6.71 23.02
N THR A 166 8.44 5.93 22.06
CA THR A 166 8.28 4.50 22.23
C THR A 166 9.67 3.95 22.05
N ASN A 167 10.42 3.87 23.15
CA ASN A 167 11.65 3.08 23.23
C ASN A 167 11.35 1.76 22.53
N ILE A 168 11.99 1.56 21.38
CA ILE A 168 11.73 0.45 20.45
C ILE A 168 11.86 -0.90 21.18
N GLU A 169 12.66 -0.93 22.26
CA GLU A 169 12.83 -2.05 23.17
C GLU A 169 11.56 -2.51 23.93
N ASP A 170 10.53 -1.65 24.04
CA ASP A 170 9.32 -1.94 24.82
C ASP A 170 8.11 -2.37 23.97
N ILE A 171 8.27 -2.45 22.65
CA ILE A 171 7.23 -2.94 21.76
C ILE A 171 6.94 -4.41 22.13
N LYS A 172 5.72 -4.68 22.63
CA LYS A 172 5.24 -6.02 23.01
C LYS A 172 5.46 -7.06 21.89
N LEU A 173 5.39 -6.63 20.64
CA LEU A 173 5.69 -7.44 19.46
C LEU A 173 7.16 -7.89 19.41
N LEU A 174 8.10 -7.03 19.80
CA LEU A 174 9.55 -7.29 19.86
C LEU A 174 9.89 -8.21 21.03
N LYS A 175 9.22 -8.08 22.17
CA LYS A 175 9.31 -9.04 23.29
C LYS A 175 8.76 -10.42 22.91
N TRP A 176 7.65 -10.47 22.17
CA TRP A 176 7.08 -11.73 21.67
C TRP A 176 7.97 -12.39 20.62
N LEU A 177 8.51 -11.60 19.68
CA LEU A 177 9.49 -12.04 18.69
C LEU A 177 10.79 -12.51 19.33
N ARG A 178 11.34 -11.81 20.34
CA ARG A 178 12.52 -12.27 21.11
C ARG A 178 12.26 -13.54 21.92
N ASN A 179 11.01 -13.78 22.34
CA ASN A 179 10.64 -15.01 23.05
C ASN A 179 10.45 -16.21 22.11
N HIS A 180 10.02 -15.98 20.87
CA HIS A 180 9.83 -17.05 19.88
C HIS A 180 11.01 -17.23 18.92
N MET A 181 11.86 -16.22 18.78
CA MET A 181 13.07 -16.22 17.94
C MET A 181 14.24 -15.60 18.70
N ARG A 182 15.41 -16.23 18.59
CA ARG A 182 16.64 -15.78 19.23
C ARG A 182 17.25 -14.62 18.44
N ILE A 183 16.81 -13.40 18.77
CA ILE A 183 17.27 -12.15 18.16
C ILE A 183 18.36 -11.54 19.02
N THR A 184 19.56 -11.36 18.46
CA THR A 184 20.70 -10.72 19.13
C THR A 184 20.54 -9.19 19.15
N PRO A 185 20.79 -8.50 20.28
CA PRO A 185 20.62 -7.04 20.40
C PRO A 185 21.70 -6.22 19.68
N GLN A 186 22.78 -6.85 19.17
CA GLN A 186 23.84 -6.17 18.42
C GLN A 186 23.96 -6.77 17.01
N LEU A 187 23.93 -5.90 16.00
CA LEU A 187 24.23 -6.23 14.60
C LEU A 187 25.74 -6.48 14.46
N GLU A 188 26.17 -7.74 14.36
CA GLU A 188 27.53 -8.10 13.96
C GLU A 188 27.66 -8.14 12.43
N GLY A 189 27.76 -6.97 11.81
CA GLY A 189 28.09 -6.82 10.38
C GLY A 189 26.97 -7.18 9.39
N ASP A 190 27.35 -7.71 8.21
CA ASP A 190 26.47 -7.94 7.03
C ASP A 190 25.74 -9.31 7.01
N LYS A 191 25.75 -10.07 8.10
CA LYS A 191 25.20 -11.44 8.13
C LYS A 191 23.86 -11.47 8.87
N PHE A 192 22.79 -11.83 8.15
CA PHE A 192 21.43 -12.03 8.69
C PHE A 192 21.29 -13.19 9.70
N PHE A 193 22.31 -14.06 9.83
CA PHE A 193 22.30 -15.14 10.80
C PHE A 193 23.72 -15.30 11.37
N VAL A 194 23.83 -15.25 12.70
CA VAL A 194 25.09 -15.41 13.42
C VAL A 194 25.00 -16.67 14.28
N ARG A 195 25.99 -17.56 14.17
CA ARG A 195 26.11 -18.72 15.06
C ARG A 195 27.00 -18.36 16.24
N GLN A 196 26.40 -18.23 17.42
CA GLN A 196 27.13 -18.16 18.68
C GLN A 196 26.83 -19.41 19.52
N ASN A 197 27.89 -20.06 20.02
CA ASN A 197 27.83 -21.26 20.87
C ASN A 197 26.98 -22.42 20.31
N GLY A 198 27.15 -22.73 19.01
CA GLY A 198 26.48 -23.88 18.38
C GLY A 198 24.99 -23.70 18.07
N LEU A 199 24.42 -22.53 18.38
CA LEU A 199 23.02 -22.20 18.16
C LEU A 199 22.90 -21.09 17.10
N LEU A 200 21.86 -21.15 16.27
CA LEU A 200 21.57 -20.14 15.25
C LEU A 200 20.82 -18.97 15.89
N TRP A 201 21.38 -17.77 15.74
CA TRP A 201 20.79 -16.49 16.10
C TRP A 201 20.48 -15.73 14.80
N ALA A 202 19.33 -15.07 14.77
CA ALA A 202 18.82 -14.29 13.63
C ALA A 202 18.81 -12.79 13.97
#